data_AF-A0A7V8XU36-F1
#
_entry.id   AF-A0A7V8XU36-F1
#
_cell.length_a   1.000
_cell.length_b   1.000
_cell.length_c   1.000
_cell.angle_alpha   90.00
_cell.angle_beta   90.00
_cell.angle_gamma   90.00
#
_symmetry.space_group_name_H-M   'P 1'
#
loop_
_entity.id
_entity.type
_entity.pdbx_description
1 polymer ?
#
loop_
_entity_poly.entity_id
_entity_poly.type
_entity_poly.pdbx_seq_one_letter_code
_entity_poly.pdbx_strand_id
1 'polypeptide(L)'
;MTTAFFQRTAAIVGGQDGTDMKVVAAAAKPDPSVVERLAKSPLYNALLRTTCVATMLDAGHAENALPQRARAVVNCRVIPGEPPAGVRRTLERVIADPRLTVTAVTDYPTSPVSPLWPDLCKSSNRSPMPCGRAFRLCRSCPPAARMACPSASPGF
;
A
#
# COMPACT_ATOMS: atom_id res chain seq x y z
N MET A 1 -2.96 -7.02 5.01
CA MET A 1 -2.57 -6.70 3.62
C MET A 1 -1.08 -6.92 3.36
N THR A 2 -0.19 -6.65 4.33
CA THR A 2 1.27 -6.79 4.17
C THR A 2 1.76 -8.24 4.08
N THR A 3 1.26 -9.16 4.92
CA THR A 3 1.70 -10.57 4.93
C THR A 3 1.45 -11.30 3.60
N ALA A 4 0.22 -11.23 3.08
CA ALA A 4 -0.13 -11.89 1.82
C ALA A 4 0.63 -11.31 0.61
N PHE A 5 0.95 -10.01 0.65
CA PHE A 5 1.79 -9.37 -0.35
C PHE A 5 3.20 -9.98 -0.32
N PHE A 6 3.86 -10.00 0.84
CA PHE A 6 5.22 -10.54 0.95
C PHE A 6 5.29 -12.03 0.61
N GLN A 7 4.27 -12.83 0.95
CA GLN A 7 4.22 -14.26 0.58
C GLN A 7 4.21 -14.49 -0.93
N ARG A 8 3.44 -13.70 -1.69
CA ARG A 8 3.36 -13.82 -3.16
C ARG A 8 4.55 -13.20 -3.85
N THR A 9 4.97 -12.01 -3.42
CA THR A 9 6.08 -11.27 -4.02
C THR A 9 7.42 -11.97 -3.80
N ALA A 10 7.60 -12.67 -2.68
CA ALA A 10 8.80 -13.45 -2.41
C ALA A 10 9.10 -14.52 -3.48
N ALA A 11 8.06 -15.14 -4.05
CA ALA A 11 8.20 -16.14 -5.10
C ALA A 11 8.58 -15.51 -6.46
N ILE A 12 8.28 -14.22 -6.65
CA ILE A 12 8.52 -13.48 -7.91
C ILE A 12 9.90 -12.82 -7.91
N VAL A 13 10.26 -12.14 -6.82
CA VAL A 13 11.53 -11.39 -6.74
C VAL A 13 12.73 -12.33 -6.64
N GLY A 14 12.60 -13.42 -5.88
CA GLY A 14 13.71 -14.36 -5.64
C GLY A 14 14.90 -13.71 -4.91
N GLY A 15 16.04 -14.41 -4.87
CA GLY A 15 17.27 -13.93 -4.25
C GLY A 15 17.19 -13.73 -2.73
N GLN A 16 18.07 -12.87 -2.21
CA GLN A 16 18.11 -12.54 -0.77
C GLN A 16 16.82 -11.83 -0.34
N ASP A 17 16.34 -10.86 -1.12
CA ASP A 17 15.12 -10.10 -0.82
C ASP A 17 13.88 -11.00 -0.73
N GLY A 18 13.75 -11.98 -1.64
CA GLY A 18 12.65 -12.95 -1.58
C GLY A 18 12.70 -13.86 -0.35
N THR A 19 13.91 -14.19 0.14
CA THR A 19 14.09 -14.96 1.38
C THR A 19 13.68 -14.11 2.59
N ASP A 20 14.08 -12.85 2.61
CA ASP A 20 13.80 -11.88 3.67
C ASP A 20 12.30 -11.60 3.76
N MET A 21 11.63 -11.46 2.61
CA MET A 21 10.17 -11.32 2.54
C MET A 21 9.43 -12.52 3.11
N LYS A 22 9.92 -13.76 2.92
CA LYS A 22 9.30 -14.95 3.53
C LYS A 22 9.41 -14.93 5.05
N VAL A 23 10.59 -14.56 5.56
CA VAL A 23 10.83 -14.44 7.01
C VAL A 23 9.92 -13.36 7.61
N VAL A 24 9.85 -12.20 6.97
CA VAL A 24 8.97 -11.10 7.40
C VAL A 24 7.50 -11.48 7.33
N ALA A 25 7.08 -12.24 6.32
CA ALA A 25 5.70 -12.66 6.19
C ALA A 25 5.28 -13.74 7.20
N ALA A 26 6.20 -14.59 7.63
CA ALA A 26 5.91 -15.66 8.59
C ALA A 26 5.83 -15.13 10.04
N ALA A 27 6.53 -14.04 10.36
CA ALA A 27 6.63 -13.52 11.71
C ALA A 27 5.61 -12.41 11.99
N ALA A 28 4.93 -12.49 13.14
CA ALA A 28 4.11 -11.37 13.64
C ALA A 28 4.98 -10.16 14.07
N LYS A 29 6.22 -10.42 14.49
CA LYS A 29 7.28 -9.43 14.72
C LYS A 29 8.55 -9.91 14.01
N PRO A 30 8.90 -9.34 12.86
CA PRO A 30 10.10 -9.73 12.12
C PRO A 30 11.38 -9.29 12.85
N ASP A 31 12.45 -10.07 12.67
CA ASP A 31 13.77 -9.76 13.22
C ASP A 31 14.28 -8.40 12.67
N PRO A 32 14.79 -7.50 13.53
CA PRO A 32 15.19 -6.16 13.12
C PRO A 32 16.28 -6.16 12.04
N SER A 33 17.18 -7.15 12.02
CA SER A 33 18.24 -7.24 11.02
C SER A 33 17.69 -7.51 9.62
N VAL A 34 16.69 -8.37 9.49
CA VAL A 34 16.02 -8.69 8.23
C VAL A 34 15.21 -7.48 7.75
N VAL A 35 14.52 -6.81 8.67
CA VAL A 35 13.80 -5.57 8.37
C VAL A 35 14.75 -4.49 7.86
N GLU A 36 15.93 -4.33 8.46
CA GLU A 36 16.91 -3.34 8.02
C GLU A 36 17.45 -3.62 6.62
N ARG A 37 17.74 -4.89 6.30
CA ARG A 37 18.17 -5.26 4.94
C ARG A 37 17.11 -4.92 3.91
N LEU A 38 15.86 -5.33 4.17
CA LEU A 38 14.75 -5.10 3.25
C LEU A 38 14.39 -3.61 3.18
N ALA A 39 14.52 -2.87 4.28
CA ALA A 39 14.29 -1.44 4.36
C ALA A 39 15.33 -0.58 3.62
N LYS A 40 16.43 -1.15 3.11
CA LYS A 40 17.34 -0.44 2.19
C LYS A 40 16.62 -0.01 0.91
N SER A 41 15.60 -0.77 0.50
CA SER A 41 14.72 -0.37 -0.60
C SER A 41 13.64 0.58 -0.08
N PRO A 42 13.48 1.78 -0.65
CA PRO A 42 12.42 2.72 -0.28
C PRO A 42 11.02 2.11 -0.40
N LEU A 43 10.83 1.23 -1.39
CA LEU A 43 9.56 0.57 -1.65
C LEU A 43 9.18 -0.39 -0.51
N TYR A 44 10.13 -1.19 -0.02
CA TYR A 44 9.85 -2.11 1.09
C TYR A 44 9.82 -1.39 2.44
N ASN A 45 10.65 -0.36 2.64
CA ASN A 45 10.62 0.44 3.86
C ASN A 45 9.23 1.02 4.15
N ALA A 46 8.54 1.52 3.12
CA ALA A 46 7.18 2.06 3.25
C ALA A 46 6.12 0.99 3.60
N LEU A 47 6.39 -0.29 3.31
CA LEU A 47 5.48 -1.40 3.60
C LEU A 47 5.73 -2.04 4.97
N LEU A 48 6.91 -1.84 5.55
CA LEU A 48 7.34 -2.47 6.79
C LEU A 48 7.11 -1.60 8.04
N ARG A 49 6.94 -0.28 7.86
CA ARG A 49 6.89 0.68 8.97
C ARG A 49 5.69 1.60 8.86
N THR A 50 5.09 1.90 10.02
CA THR A 50 4.19 3.05 10.15
C THR A 50 5.02 4.32 9.99
N THR A 51 4.62 5.18 9.05
CA THR A 51 5.29 6.46 8.79
C THR A 51 4.34 7.60 9.08
N CYS A 52 4.82 8.61 9.80
CA CYS A 52 4.06 9.81 10.14
C CYS A 52 4.83 11.02 9.63
N VAL A 53 4.14 11.91 8.91
CA VAL A 53 4.72 13.12 8.33
C VAL A 53 3.87 14.31 8.74
N ALA A 54 4.51 15.36 9.26
CA ALA A 54 3.85 16.63 9.53
C ALA A 54 3.55 17.32 8.20
N THR A 55 2.27 17.41 7.84
CA THR A 55 1.81 18.00 6.58
C THR A 55 1.44 19.47 6.71
N MET A 56 1.22 19.95 7.93
CA MET A 56 0.89 21.35 8.21
C MET A 56 1.47 21.74 9.57
N LEU A 57 2.05 22.93 9.65
CA LEU A 57 2.54 23.54 10.88
C LEU A 57 2.11 25.01 10.90
N ASP A 58 1.54 25.43 12.01
CA ASP A 58 1.10 26.80 12.26
C ASP A 58 1.60 27.23 13.64
N ALA A 59 2.54 28.17 13.68
CA ALA A 59 3.17 28.65 14.91
C ALA A 59 3.71 30.07 14.75
N GLY A 60 3.30 30.97 15.66
CA GLY A 60 3.82 32.34 15.74
C GLY A 60 3.09 33.33 14.83
N HIS A 61 3.19 34.61 15.19
CA HIS A 61 2.56 35.72 14.45
C HIS A 61 3.59 36.72 13.91
N ALA A 62 4.80 36.74 14.48
CA ALA A 62 5.88 37.62 14.10
C ALA A 62 7.22 36.91 14.27
N GLU A 63 8.22 37.29 13.46
CA GLU A 63 9.56 36.72 13.45
C GLU A 63 10.31 36.83 14.79
N ASN A 64 9.98 37.85 15.60
CA ASN A 64 10.65 38.16 16.87
C ASN A 64 9.78 37.88 18.11
N ALA A 65 8.63 37.22 17.96
CA ALA A 65 7.73 36.93 19.06
C ALA A 65 7.78 35.44 19.44
N LEU A 66 7.96 35.14 20.73
CA LEU A 66 7.86 33.77 21.23
C LEU A 66 6.42 33.25 21.01
N PRO A 67 6.22 32.16 20.26
CA PRO A 67 4.89 31.66 19.96
C PRO A 67 4.21 31.14 21.23
N GLN A 68 3.05 31.69 21.56
CA GLN A 68 2.23 31.22 22.68
C GLN A 68 1.56 29.87 22.38
N ARG A 69 1.34 29.55 21.09
CA ARG A 69 0.70 28.32 20.61
C ARG A 69 1.34 27.87 19.30
N ALA A 70 1.41 26.55 19.12
CA ALA A 70 1.80 25.89 17.88
C ALA A 70 0.82 24.75 17.60
N ARG A 71 0.41 24.59 16.35
CA ARG A 71 -0.45 23.51 15.88
C ARG A 71 0.24 22.78 14.73
N ALA A 72 0.26 21.46 14.78
CA ALA A 72 0.72 20.63 13.69
C ALA A 72 -0.37 19.62 13.29
N VAL A 73 -0.50 19.36 11.98
CA VAL A 73 -1.30 18.26 11.45
C VAL A 73 -0.34 17.21 10.92
N VAL A 74 -0.46 15.99 11.43
CA VAL A 74 0.40 14.86 11.08
C VAL A 74 -0.43 13.82 10.35
N ASN A 75 -0.01 13.46 9.14
CA ASN A 75 -0.59 12.35 8.39
C ASN A 75 0.22 11.08 8.67
N CYS A 76 -0.45 10.08 9.24
CA CYS A 76 0.17 8.78 9.53
C CYS A 76 -0.36 7.71 8.58
N ARG A 77 0.55 7.04 7.86
CA ARG A 77 0.28 5.81 7.12
C ARG A 77 0.56 4.63 8.05
N VAL A 78 -0.48 4.18 8.73
CA VAL A 78 -0.40 3.12 9.75
C VAL A 78 -0.34 1.75 9.09
N ILE A 79 0.59 0.91 9.56
CA ILE A 79 0.69 -0.47 9.08
C ILE A 79 -0.55 -1.27 9.54
N PRO A 80 -1.10 -2.16 8.70
CA PRO A 80 -2.23 -2.99 9.10
C PRO A 80 -1.89 -3.85 10.33
N GLY A 81 -2.70 -3.74 11.38
CA GLY A 81 -2.51 -4.45 12.65
C GLY A 81 -2.06 -3.56 13.82
N GLU A 82 -1.61 -2.33 13.54
CA GLU A 82 -1.36 -1.33 14.58
C GLU A 82 -2.62 -0.47 14.81
N PRO A 83 -3.14 -0.39 16.04
CA PRO A 83 -4.30 0.44 16.33
C PRO A 83 -3.92 1.93 16.33
N PRO A 84 -4.79 2.84 15.84
CA PRO A 84 -4.55 4.28 15.87
C PRO A 84 -4.22 4.83 17.26
N ALA A 85 -4.80 4.24 18.31
CA ALA A 85 -4.50 4.57 19.70
C ALA A 85 -3.03 4.29 20.08
N GLY A 86 -2.41 3.25 19.51
CA GLY A 86 -0.99 2.95 19.71
C GLY A 86 -0.08 4.00 19.08
N VAL A 87 -0.46 4.49 17.89
CA VAL A 87 0.23 5.58 17.21
C VAL A 87 0.14 6.87 18.02
N ARG A 88 -1.05 7.21 18.54
CA ARG A 88 -1.26 8.39 19.41
C ARG A 88 -0.36 8.35 20.64
N ARG A 89 -0.37 7.23 21.38
CA ARG A 89 0.49 7.04 22.57
C ARG A 89 1.98 7.17 22.23
N THR A 90 2.38 6.68 21.05
CA THR A 90 3.76 6.80 20.60
C THR A 90 4.13 8.26 20.32
N LEU A 91 3.25 9.03 19.68
CA LEU A 91 3.47 10.47 19.45
C LEU A 91 3.55 11.26 20.76
N GLU A 92 2.62 11.02 21.69
CA GLU A 92 2.62 11.65 23.02
C GLU A 92 3.93 11.36 23.78
N ARG A 93 4.39 10.10 23.75
CA ARG A 93 5.64 9.67 24.39
C ARG A 93 6.89 10.27 23.76
N VAL A 94 6.96 10.35 22.43
CA VAL A 94 8.15 10.87 21.72
C VAL A 94 8.28 12.38 21.90
N ILE A 95 7.16 13.11 21.92
CA ILE A 95 7.17 14.56 22.10
C ILE A 95 7.43 14.94 23.57
N ALA A 96 6.91 14.15 24.51
CA ALA A 96 7.18 14.28 25.95
C ALA A 96 6.89 15.67 26.55
N ASP A 97 5.98 16.47 25.96
CA ASP A 97 5.51 17.74 26.55
C ASP A 97 4.14 17.52 27.22
N PRO A 98 4.00 17.74 28.54
CA PRO A 98 2.74 17.55 29.25
C PRO A 98 1.64 18.56 28.86
N ARG A 99 1.98 19.66 28.17
CA ARG A 99 1.04 20.67 27.67
C ARG A 99 0.52 20.35 26.27
N LEU A 100 1.00 19.27 25.65
CA LEU A 100 0.62 18.86 24.31
C LEU A 100 -0.66 18.02 24.33
N THR A 101 -1.66 18.44 23.55
CA THR A 101 -2.88 17.66 23.33
C THR A 101 -2.85 17.07 21.92
N VAL A 102 -2.86 15.74 21.82
CA VAL A 102 -2.97 15.03 20.52
C VAL A 102 -4.40 14.61 20.28
N THR A 103 -5.04 15.18 19.26
CA THR A 103 -6.39 14.81 18.84
C THR A 103 -6.36 14.18 17.45
N ALA A 104 -7.18 13.15 17.24
CA ALA A 104 -7.41 12.59 15.92
C ALA A 104 -8.31 13.57 15.14
N VAL A 105 -7.82 14.06 14.00
CA VAL A 105 -8.57 15.01 13.14
C VAL A 105 -9.69 14.28 12.38
N THR A 106 -9.51 13.01 12.09
CA THR A 106 -10.48 12.15 11.41
C THR A 106 -10.47 10.75 12.02
N ASP A 107 -11.63 10.27 12.43
CA ASP A 107 -11.83 8.90 12.90
C ASP A 107 -12.25 8.04 11.70
N TYR A 108 -11.28 7.53 10.95
CA TYR A 108 -11.57 6.55 9.92
C TYR A 108 -11.75 5.19 10.59
N PRO A 109 -12.90 4.51 10.44
CA PRO A 109 -13.05 3.16 10.95
C PRO A 109 -11.95 2.30 10.33
N THR A 110 -11.23 1.55 11.17
CA THR A 110 -10.27 0.55 10.71
C THR A 110 -10.99 -0.41 9.78
N SER A 111 -10.82 -0.19 8.48
CA SER A 111 -11.47 -1.01 7.47
C SER A 111 -10.82 -2.39 7.53
N PRO A 112 -11.61 -3.48 7.59
CA PRO A 112 -11.06 -4.81 7.54
C PRO A 112 -10.25 -4.96 6.25
N VAL A 113 -9.16 -5.74 6.32
CA VAL A 113 -8.35 -6.06 5.15
C VAL A 113 -9.26 -6.64 4.09
N SER A 114 -9.28 -6.04 2.90
CA SER A 114 -10.13 -6.51 1.80
C SER A 114 -9.82 -7.98 1.50
N PRO A 115 -10.83 -8.88 1.51
CA PRO A 115 -10.62 -10.27 1.16
C PRO A 115 -10.16 -10.36 -0.30
N LEU A 116 -9.09 -11.11 -0.53
CA LEU A 116 -8.61 -11.39 -1.88
C LEU A 116 -9.55 -12.41 -2.52
N TRP A 117 -10.42 -11.98 -3.45
CA TRP A 117 -11.23 -12.91 -4.22
C TRP A 117 -10.32 -13.81 -5.09
N PRO A 118 -10.40 -15.14 -4.95
CA PRO A 118 -9.49 -16.06 -5.62
C PRO A 118 -9.64 -16.04 -7.15
N ASP A 119 -10.85 -15.78 -7.67
CA ASP A 119 -11.09 -15.81 -9.12
C ASP A 119 -10.56 -14.56 -9.84
N LEU A 120 -10.54 -13.39 -9.16
CA LEU A 120 -9.86 -12.18 -9.64
C LEU A 120 -8.33 -12.34 -9.63
N CYS A 121 -7.78 -13.07 -8.66
CA CYS A 121 -6.33 -13.37 -8.63
C CYS A 121 -5.91 -14.31 -9.78
N LYS A 122 -6.75 -15.29 -10.13
CA LYS A 122 -6.47 -16.23 -11.24
C LYS A 122 -6.46 -15.55 -12.61
N SER A 123 -7.32 -14.56 -12.85
CA SER A 123 -7.36 -13.84 -14.14
C SER A 123 -6.18 -12.90 -14.32
N SER A 124 -5.74 -12.24 -13.24
CA SER A 124 -4.55 -11.37 -13.25
C SER A 124 -3.27 -12.16 -13.54
N ASN A 125 -3.09 -13.33 -12.92
CA ASN A 125 -1.87 -14.13 -13.09
C ASN A 125 -1.84 -14.98 -14.37
N ARG A 126 -2.97 -15.07 -15.09
CA ARG A 126 -3.09 -15.82 -16.34
C ARG A 126 -2.92 -14.95 -17.58
N SER A 127 -2.87 -13.62 -17.48
CA SER A 127 -2.62 -12.79 -18.65
C SER A 127 -1.16 -12.96 -19.08
N PRO A 128 -0.85 -13.68 -20.17
CA PRO A 128 0.44 -13.51 -20.79
C PRO A 128 0.40 -12.10 -21.37
N MET A 129 1.15 -11.15 -20.81
CA MET A 129 1.36 -9.90 -21.54
C MET A 129 1.97 -10.28 -22.89
N PRO A 130 1.28 -10.08 -24.03
CA PRO A 130 1.94 -10.23 -25.29
C PRO A 130 2.93 -9.08 -25.38
N CYS A 131 4.21 -9.37 -25.17
CA CYS A 131 5.27 -8.56 -25.74
C CYS A 131 4.93 -8.39 -27.23
N GLY A 132 4.58 -7.17 -27.61
CA GLY A 132 4.29 -6.80 -29.00
C GLY A 132 2.88 -7.12 -29.44
N ARG A 133 1.96 -6.17 -29.22
CA ARG A 133 1.19 -5.56 -30.32
C ARG A 133 0.50 -4.31 -29.83
N ALA A 134 0.74 -3.24 -30.57
CA ALA A 134 0.27 -1.90 -30.31
C ALA A 134 -1.21 -1.86 -29.91
N PHE A 135 -1.46 -1.07 -28.88
CA PHE A 135 -2.75 -0.50 -28.51
C PHE A 135 -3.43 0.03 -29.78
N ARG A 136 -4.38 -0.73 -30.35
CA ARG A 136 -5.37 -0.19 -31.31
C ARG A 136 -6.70 -0.16 -30.61
N LEU A 137 -6.91 0.94 -29.89
CA LEU A 137 -8.22 1.53 -29.70
C LEU A 137 -8.90 1.63 -31.07
N CYS A 138 -9.82 0.73 -31.37
CA CYS A 138 -10.85 0.99 -32.36
C CYS A 138 -12.19 0.66 -31.74
N ARG A 139 -12.81 1.73 -31.22
CA ARG A 139 -14.25 1.89 -31.08
C ARG A 139 -14.96 1.44 -32.36
N SER A 140 -16.22 1.04 -32.19
CA SER A 140 -17.24 0.83 -33.22
C SER A 140 -17.01 -0.32 -34.21
N CYS A 141 -17.79 -1.38 -34.05
CA CYS A 141 -18.17 -2.29 -35.12
C CYS A 141 -19.35 -1.65 -35.88
N PRO A 142 -19.19 -1.19 -37.14
CA PRO A 142 -20.31 -0.95 -38.04
C PRO A 142 -20.69 -2.23 -38.82
N PRO A 143 -21.97 -2.38 -39.20
CA PRO A 143 -22.55 -3.62 -39.69
C PRO A 143 -22.29 -3.80 -41.19
N ALA A 144 -21.10 -4.27 -41.58
CA ALA A 144 -20.84 -4.66 -42.97
C ALA A 144 -19.86 -5.82 -43.15
N ALA A 145 -19.13 -6.23 -42.12
CA ALA A 145 -18.18 -7.35 -42.21
C ALA A 145 -18.83 -8.69 -41.79
N ARG A 146 -20.00 -9.01 -42.38
CA ARG A 146 -20.44 -10.40 -42.54
C ARG A 146 -19.67 -10.95 -43.74
N MET A 147 -18.59 -11.70 -43.51
CA MET A 147 -18.09 -12.74 -44.41
C MET A 147 -16.76 -13.23 -43.86
N ALA A 148 -16.80 -14.36 -43.15
CA ALA A 148 -15.71 -15.33 -42.91
C ALA A 148 -15.80 -15.97 -41.49
N CYS A 149 -17.00 -16.40 -41.06
CA CYS A 149 -17.08 -17.56 -40.19
C CYS A 149 -16.90 -18.80 -41.09
N PRO A 150 -15.95 -19.72 -40.80
CA PRO A 150 -15.72 -20.88 -41.64
C PRO A 150 -16.77 -21.97 -41.37
N SER A 151 -17.62 -22.17 -42.37
CA SER A 151 -18.19 -23.41 -42.92
C SER A 151 -18.33 -24.67 -42.04
N ALA A 152 -19.57 -25.14 -41.88
CA ALA A 152 -19.94 -26.54 -42.08
C ALA A 152 -21.43 -26.64 -42.45
N SER A 153 -21.71 -27.50 -43.42
CA SER A 153 -22.89 -27.55 -44.29
C SER A 153 -24.00 -28.49 -43.75
N PRO A 154 -25.03 -28.88 -44.54
CA PRO A 154 -26.43 -28.62 -44.23
C PRO A 154 -27.22 -29.83 -43.73
N GLY A 155 -28.42 -29.58 -43.19
CA GLY A 155 -29.53 -30.52 -43.26
C GLY A 155 -30.23 -30.81 -41.94
N PHE A 156 -31.37 -30.12 -41.78
CA PHE A 156 -32.45 -30.26 -40.78
C PHE A 156 -32.15 -29.85 -39.33
#